data_AF-A0A076KWV1-F1
#
_entry.id   AF-A0A076KWV1-F1
#
_cell.length_a   1.000
_cell.length_b   1.000
_cell.length_c   1.000
_cell.angle_alpha   90.00
_cell.angle_beta   90.00
_cell.angle_gamma   90.00
#
_symmetry.space_group_name_H-M   'P 1'
#
loop_
_entity.id
_entity.type
_entity.pdbx_description
1 polymer ?
#
loop_
_entity_poly.entity_id
_entity_poly.type
_entity_poly.pdbx_seq_one_letter_code
_entity_poly.pdbx_strand_id
1 'polypeptide(L)'
;EGHGTGTKAGDAVESKAIHDAFFPDRDGDEKLQPLYVGSIKTIIGHTEGTAGVAGVMRASLAIQNRTIPPNLHFQTLNPAIEPYYGNLQIPTEAIPWPSLNGGVRRASVNSFGFGGANSHVIIESYSPSSHDEAQFDSLQSSSASASSVISLASSTSSIASISSIASTSPNVLPLLLSASSEKTLRKLVQHYIAHIRQNPDVDLASLAWTLFKSKSALNIRLAVPAPSPEAVTATLETILGQPSGDAKSPITRVTSQQKPLMAVFSGHGAQW
;
A
#
# COMPACT_ATOMS: atom_id res chain seq x y z
N GLU A 1 -18.88 1.41 4.49
CA GLU A 1 -18.73 2.87 4.39
C GLU A 1 -20.01 3.39 3.75
N GLY A 2 -20.86 4.02 4.56
CA GLY A 2 -22.14 4.56 4.12
C GLY A 2 -21.96 5.95 3.51
N HIS A 3 -22.91 6.38 2.68
CA HIS A 3 -22.98 7.75 2.22
C HIS A 3 -23.12 8.69 3.43
N GLY A 4 -24.01 8.38 4.38
CA GLY A 4 -24.04 8.91 5.75
C GLY A 4 -23.66 10.39 5.86
N THR A 5 -24.53 11.25 5.36
CA THR A 5 -24.30 12.71 5.32
C THR A 5 -24.83 13.43 6.54
N GLY A 6 -25.45 12.71 7.49
CA GLY A 6 -26.06 13.31 8.67
C GLY A 6 -27.44 13.90 8.38
N THR A 7 -28.03 13.61 7.20
CA THR A 7 -29.35 14.13 6.87
C THR A 7 -30.42 13.26 7.50
N LYS A 8 -31.40 13.89 8.18
CA LYS A 8 -32.45 13.17 8.91
C LYS A 8 -33.19 12.14 8.06
N ALA A 9 -33.52 12.49 6.82
CA ALA A 9 -34.22 11.61 5.90
C ALA A 9 -33.27 10.65 5.17
N GLY A 10 -32.12 11.15 4.69
CA GLY A 10 -31.20 10.36 3.87
C GLY A 10 -30.57 9.20 4.65
N ASP A 11 -30.13 9.43 5.89
CA ASP A 11 -29.48 8.39 6.70
C ASP A 11 -30.47 7.26 7.06
N ALA A 12 -31.75 7.59 7.27
CA ALA A 12 -32.80 6.59 7.53
C ALA A 12 -33.09 5.75 6.28
N VAL A 13 -33.20 6.40 5.12
CA VAL A 13 -33.41 5.72 3.82
C VAL A 13 -32.21 4.83 3.48
N GLU A 14 -30.99 5.31 3.68
CA GLU A 14 -29.78 4.51 3.47
C GLU A 14 -29.73 3.31 4.43
N SER A 15 -30.00 3.51 5.72
CA SER A 15 -29.96 2.43 6.70
C SER A 15 -30.97 1.33 6.36
N LYS A 16 -32.19 1.73 5.95
CA LYS A 16 -33.18 0.78 5.43
C LYS A 16 -32.66 0.03 4.21
N ALA A 17 -32.11 0.73 3.22
CA ALA A 17 -31.62 0.12 1.99
C ALA A 17 -30.49 -0.89 2.26
N ILE A 18 -29.57 -0.58 3.19
CA ILE A 18 -28.51 -1.51 3.62
C ILE A 18 -29.14 -2.72 4.31
N HIS A 19 -30.07 -2.51 5.24
CA HIS A 19 -30.75 -3.60 5.93
C HIS A 19 -31.43 -4.55 4.94
N ASP A 20 -32.29 -4.02 4.07
CA ASP A 20 -33.05 -4.82 3.11
C ASP A 20 -32.15 -5.60 2.15
N ALA A 21 -30.97 -5.06 1.79
CA ALA A 21 -30.03 -5.71 0.88
C ALA A 21 -29.21 -6.81 1.54
N PHE A 22 -28.72 -6.61 2.76
CA PHE A 22 -27.80 -7.55 3.44
C PHE A 22 -28.52 -8.53 4.37
N PHE A 23 -29.70 -8.16 4.86
CA PHE A 23 -30.51 -8.92 5.81
C PHE A 23 -31.94 -9.10 5.28
N PRO A 24 -32.14 -9.69 4.09
CA PRO A 24 -33.47 -10.07 3.64
C PRO A 24 -34.05 -11.14 4.57
N ASP A 25 -35.38 -11.29 4.61
CA ASP A 25 -36.03 -12.38 5.35
C ASP A 25 -35.47 -13.73 4.88
N ARG A 26 -34.71 -14.39 5.75
CA ARG A 26 -34.14 -15.73 5.49
C ARG A 26 -34.91 -16.75 6.31
N ASP A 27 -35.22 -17.88 5.68
CA ASP A 27 -35.73 -19.05 6.37
C ASP A 27 -34.59 -19.67 7.20
N GLY A 28 -34.50 -19.32 8.48
CA GLY A 28 -33.54 -19.92 9.41
C GLY A 28 -33.12 -18.99 10.55
N ASP A 29 -32.93 -19.56 11.73
CA ASP A 29 -32.57 -18.88 12.99
C ASP A 29 -31.06 -18.51 13.08
N GLU A 30 -30.36 -18.38 11.94
CA GLU A 30 -28.94 -18.04 11.91
C GLU A 30 -28.73 -16.58 12.31
N LYS A 31 -28.28 -16.37 13.55
CA LYS A 31 -27.84 -15.05 14.02
C LYS A 31 -26.61 -14.60 13.25
N LEU A 32 -26.82 -13.73 12.26
CA LEU A 32 -25.74 -13.05 11.56
C LEU A 32 -25.05 -12.06 12.49
N GLN A 33 -23.73 -11.94 12.34
CA GLN A 33 -22.98 -10.88 12.99
C GLN A 33 -23.45 -9.52 12.44
N PRO A 34 -23.50 -8.47 13.27
CA PRO A 34 -23.93 -7.15 12.82
C PRO A 34 -22.99 -6.62 11.73
N LEU A 35 -23.57 -5.91 10.76
CA LEU A 35 -22.82 -5.18 9.75
C LEU A 35 -22.47 -3.79 10.29
N TYR A 36 -21.17 -3.50 10.36
CA TYR A 36 -20.70 -2.21 10.82
C TYR A 36 -20.85 -1.14 9.73
N VAL A 37 -21.58 -0.07 10.03
CA VAL A 37 -21.85 1.05 9.13
C VAL A 37 -21.20 2.32 9.69
N GLY A 38 -20.31 2.94 8.92
CA GLY A 38 -19.73 4.24 9.25
C GLY A 38 -19.48 5.08 8.00
N SER A 39 -19.33 6.39 8.15
CA SER A 39 -19.15 7.34 7.05
C SER A 39 -17.93 8.22 7.31
N ILE A 40 -16.97 8.29 6.37
CA ILE A 40 -15.77 9.13 6.57
C ILE A 40 -16.12 10.61 6.77
N LYS A 41 -17.32 11.01 6.35
CA LYS A 41 -17.82 12.38 6.44
C LYS A 41 -17.97 12.86 7.88
N THR A 42 -18.12 11.94 8.84
CA THR A 42 -18.12 12.32 10.27
C THR A 42 -16.74 12.79 10.76
N ILE A 43 -15.66 12.44 10.04
CA ILE A 43 -14.27 12.74 10.45
C ILE A 43 -13.72 13.95 9.68
N ILE A 44 -13.92 13.98 8.35
CA ILE A 44 -13.32 15.00 7.48
C ILE A 44 -14.34 15.92 6.80
N GLY A 45 -15.63 15.79 7.15
CA GLY A 45 -16.72 16.48 6.47
C GLY A 45 -17.11 15.85 5.13
N HIS A 46 -18.18 16.35 4.53
CA HIS A 46 -18.60 15.92 3.20
C HIS A 46 -17.75 16.61 2.13
N THR A 47 -16.84 15.87 1.51
CA THR A 47 -15.92 16.41 0.50
C THR A 47 -16.51 16.43 -0.93
N GLU A 48 -17.84 16.55 -1.01
CA GLU A 48 -18.65 16.59 -2.24
C GLU A 48 -18.21 15.58 -3.31
N GLY A 49 -17.74 16.05 -4.47
CA GLY A 49 -17.33 15.20 -5.61
C GLY A 49 -16.23 14.19 -5.28
N THR A 50 -15.49 14.37 -4.18
CA THR A 50 -14.46 13.43 -3.73
C THR A 50 -14.92 12.48 -2.62
N ALA A 51 -16.16 12.61 -2.15
CA ALA A 51 -16.67 11.84 -1.01
C ALA A 51 -16.64 10.33 -1.23
N GLY A 52 -16.91 9.87 -2.46
CA GLY A 52 -16.82 8.45 -2.80
C GLY A 52 -15.40 7.92 -2.70
N VAL A 53 -14.40 8.63 -3.24
CA VAL A 53 -12.99 8.23 -3.16
C VAL A 53 -12.47 8.30 -1.72
N ALA A 54 -12.90 9.28 -0.94
CA ALA A 54 -12.61 9.33 0.50
C ALA A 54 -13.15 8.08 1.23
N GLY A 55 -14.39 7.66 0.91
CA GLY A 55 -14.97 6.42 1.42
C GLY A 55 -14.17 5.16 1.01
N VAL A 56 -13.73 5.10 -0.25
CA VAL A 56 -12.83 4.04 -0.76
C VAL A 56 -11.52 4.01 0.02
N MET A 57 -10.90 5.17 0.30
CA MET A 57 -9.67 5.23 1.09
C MET A 57 -9.89 4.73 2.53
N ARG A 58 -10.98 5.15 3.20
CA ARG A 58 -11.33 4.65 4.55
C ARG A 58 -11.51 3.14 4.55
N ALA A 59 -12.28 2.61 3.60
CA ALA A 59 -12.53 1.17 3.49
C ALA A 59 -11.24 0.38 3.20
N SER A 60 -10.42 0.85 2.26
CA SER A 60 -9.13 0.23 1.91
C SER A 60 -8.17 0.19 3.11
N LEU A 61 -8.00 1.32 3.80
CA LEU A 61 -7.15 1.39 5.00
C LEU A 61 -7.71 0.54 6.15
N ALA A 62 -9.03 0.50 6.33
CA ALA A 62 -9.66 -0.35 7.35
C ALA A 62 -9.40 -1.85 7.10
N ILE A 63 -9.51 -2.29 5.84
CA ILE A 63 -9.22 -3.67 5.43
C ILE A 63 -7.73 -4.00 5.60
N GLN A 64 -6.85 -3.09 5.16
CA GLN A 64 -5.39 -3.25 5.24
C GLN A 64 -4.92 -3.37 6.69
N ASN A 65 -5.42 -2.49 7.57
CA ASN A 65 -5.03 -2.43 8.97
C ASN A 65 -5.87 -3.36 9.88
N ARG A 66 -6.84 -4.08 9.32
CA ARG A 66 -7.73 -5.02 10.04
C ARG A 66 -8.47 -4.35 11.21
N THR A 67 -8.87 -3.10 11.03
CA THR A 67 -9.54 -2.28 12.06
C THR A 67 -10.64 -1.47 11.42
N ILE A 68 -11.85 -1.52 11.97
CA ILE A 68 -12.96 -0.68 11.54
C ILE A 68 -12.88 0.63 12.34
N PRO A 69 -12.68 1.78 11.67
CA PRO A 69 -12.51 3.07 12.35
C PRO A 69 -13.85 3.62 12.88
N PRO A 70 -13.81 4.47 13.91
CA PRO A 70 -15.00 5.04 14.55
C PRO A 70 -15.72 6.10 13.70
N ASN A 71 -16.91 6.49 14.13
CA ASN A 71 -17.63 7.69 13.70
C ASN A 71 -17.63 8.72 14.83
N LEU A 72 -17.12 9.93 14.56
CA LEU A 72 -16.79 10.91 15.61
C LEU A 72 -18.01 11.55 16.28
N HIS A 73 -19.09 11.78 15.53
CA HIS A 73 -20.24 12.56 15.99
C HIS A 73 -21.50 11.71 16.22
N PHE A 74 -21.34 10.46 16.65
CA PHE A 74 -22.47 9.57 16.97
C PHE A 74 -22.63 9.45 18.50
N GLN A 75 -23.66 10.11 19.05
CA GLN A 75 -24.00 10.04 20.49
C GLN A 75 -25.36 9.39 20.73
N THR A 76 -26.37 9.75 19.94
CA THR A 76 -27.74 9.27 20.10
C THR A 76 -28.22 8.71 18.78
N LEU A 77 -28.76 7.48 18.81
CA LEU A 77 -29.34 6.83 17.64
C LEU A 77 -30.58 7.61 17.17
N ASN A 78 -30.67 7.84 15.86
CA ASN A 78 -31.88 8.39 15.26
C ASN A 78 -33.02 7.34 15.37
N PRO A 79 -34.17 7.66 15.98
CA PRO A 79 -35.30 6.72 16.10
C PRO A 79 -35.76 6.11 14.77
N ALA A 80 -35.57 6.82 13.65
CA ALA A 80 -35.90 6.31 12.32
C ALA A 80 -34.98 5.16 11.85
N ILE A 81 -33.83 4.97 12.50
CA ILE A 81 -32.84 3.92 12.20
C ILE A 81 -32.98 2.74 13.19
N GLU A 82 -33.60 2.94 14.35
CA GLU A 82 -33.78 1.93 15.41
C GLU A 82 -34.31 0.57 14.90
N PRO A 83 -35.29 0.50 13.97
CA PRO A 83 -35.77 -0.78 13.45
C PRO A 83 -34.69 -1.64 12.78
N TYR A 84 -33.61 -1.03 12.27
CA TYR A 84 -32.54 -1.69 11.53
C TYR A 84 -31.26 -1.90 12.37
N TYR A 85 -31.17 -1.22 13.52
CA TYR A 85 -29.94 -1.16 14.32
C TYR A 85 -29.57 -2.50 14.98
N GLY A 86 -30.50 -3.45 15.07
CA GLY A 86 -30.17 -4.82 15.51
C GLY A 86 -29.12 -5.48 14.60
N ASN A 87 -29.27 -5.29 13.29
CA ASN A 87 -28.39 -5.87 12.27
C ASN A 87 -27.29 -4.89 11.81
N LEU A 88 -27.48 -3.58 12.03
CA LEU A 88 -26.55 -2.52 11.64
C LEU A 88 -25.96 -1.85 12.88
N GLN A 89 -24.63 -1.77 12.98
CA GLN A 89 -23.98 -1.14 14.14
C GLN A 89 -23.09 0.02 13.70
N ILE A 90 -23.18 1.16 14.40
CA ILE A 90 -22.34 2.33 14.12
C ILE A 90 -21.15 2.31 15.09
N PRO A 91 -19.91 2.06 14.63
CA PRO A 91 -18.76 2.03 15.52
C PRO A 91 -18.44 3.43 16.06
N THR A 92 -18.35 3.57 17.38
CA THR A 92 -17.91 4.79 18.10
C THR A 92 -16.44 4.74 18.52
N GLU A 93 -15.84 3.55 18.48
CA GLU A 93 -14.43 3.30 18.78
C GLU A 93 -13.77 2.51 17.63
N ALA A 94 -12.44 2.46 17.63
CA ALA A 94 -11.71 1.62 16.69
C ALA A 94 -11.85 0.15 17.11
N ILE A 95 -12.53 -0.66 16.30
CA ILE A 95 -12.79 -2.07 16.61
C ILE A 95 -11.96 -2.97 15.70
N PRO A 96 -11.43 -4.10 16.21
CA PRO A 96 -10.81 -5.11 15.36
C PRO A 96 -11.77 -5.61 14.29
N TRP A 97 -11.24 -5.98 13.13
CA TRP A 97 -12.05 -6.60 12.07
C TRP A 97 -12.69 -7.91 12.57
N PRO A 98 -13.99 -8.18 12.30
CA PRO A 98 -14.65 -9.41 12.71
C PRO A 98 -13.92 -10.68 12.24
N SER A 99 -13.97 -11.73 13.06
CA SER A 99 -13.40 -13.03 12.70
C SER A 99 -14.12 -13.60 11.47
N LEU A 100 -13.37 -14.17 10.53
CA LEU A 100 -13.89 -14.69 9.27
C LEU A 100 -13.77 -16.23 9.25
N ASN A 101 -14.88 -16.92 8.96
CA ASN A 101 -14.90 -18.36 8.74
C ASN A 101 -14.57 -18.67 7.28
N GLY A 102 -13.30 -18.59 6.90
CA GLY A 102 -12.84 -18.96 5.54
C GLY A 102 -13.13 -17.94 4.43
N GLY A 103 -13.37 -16.66 4.78
CA GLY A 103 -13.65 -15.58 3.83
C GLY A 103 -12.57 -14.50 3.74
N VAL A 104 -12.73 -13.58 2.79
CA VAL A 104 -11.89 -12.38 2.64
C VAL A 104 -12.48 -11.19 3.39
N ARG A 105 -11.63 -10.29 3.91
CA ARG A 105 -12.13 -9.04 4.51
C ARG A 105 -12.73 -8.20 3.40
N ARG A 106 -13.99 -7.83 3.54
CA ARG A 106 -14.77 -7.12 2.51
C ARG A 106 -15.48 -5.93 3.12
N ALA A 107 -15.42 -4.79 2.42
CA ALA A 107 -16.18 -3.60 2.76
C ALA A 107 -16.95 -3.12 1.54
N SER A 108 -18.14 -2.57 1.77
CA SER A 108 -18.86 -1.80 0.77
C SER A 108 -18.67 -0.30 0.98
N VAL A 109 -18.73 0.47 -0.10
CA VAL A 109 -18.67 1.94 -0.12
C VAL A 109 -19.87 2.47 -0.89
N ASN A 110 -20.68 3.31 -0.23
CA ASN A 110 -21.83 3.98 -0.81
C ASN A 110 -21.53 5.47 -1.06
N SER A 111 -21.94 5.98 -2.22
CA SER A 111 -21.95 7.42 -2.47
C SER A 111 -23.15 7.82 -3.32
N PHE A 112 -23.98 8.73 -2.81
CA PHE A 112 -25.22 9.16 -3.44
C PHE A 112 -25.13 10.65 -3.79
N GLY A 113 -25.21 10.97 -5.08
CA GLY A 113 -25.23 12.36 -5.53
C GLY A 113 -26.62 12.97 -5.34
N PHE A 114 -26.68 14.27 -5.04
CA PHE A 114 -27.95 14.98 -4.84
C PHE A 114 -28.90 14.90 -6.07
N GLY A 115 -28.35 14.67 -7.28
CA GLY A 115 -29.13 14.45 -8.50
C GLY A 115 -29.70 13.04 -8.66
N GLY A 116 -29.56 12.17 -7.65
CA GLY A 116 -30.10 10.80 -7.65
C GLY A 116 -29.17 9.73 -8.22
N ALA A 117 -27.96 10.09 -8.67
CA ALA A 117 -26.96 9.14 -9.12
C ALA A 117 -26.32 8.41 -7.92
N ASN A 118 -26.52 7.10 -7.85
CA ASN A 118 -26.01 6.27 -6.77
C ASN A 118 -24.85 5.40 -7.25
N SER A 119 -23.80 5.28 -6.43
CA SER A 119 -22.67 4.38 -6.67
C SER A 119 -22.43 3.49 -5.46
N HIS A 120 -22.19 2.21 -5.72
CA HIS A 120 -21.84 1.19 -4.72
C HIS A 120 -20.61 0.43 -5.20
N VAL A 121 -19.59 0.34 -4.35
CA VAL A 121 -18.36 -0.42 -4.64
C VAL A 121 -18.10 -1.42 -3.54
N ILE A 122 -17.73 -2.64 -3.91
CA ILE A 122 -17.27 -3.67 -3.00
C ILE A 122 -15.75 -3.76 -3.10
N ILE A 123 -15.05 -3.71 -1.97
CA ILE A 123 -13.60 -3.77 -1.85
C ILE A 123 -13.24 -4.98 -0.99
N GLU A 124 -12.26 -5.75 -1.42
CA GLU A 124 -11.76 -6.93 -0.72
C GLU A 124 -10.27 -6.82 -0.39
N SER A 125 -9.84 -7.53 0.65
CA SER A 125 -8.42 -7.70 0.95
C SER A 125 -7.73 -8.49 -0.15
N TYR A 126 -6.60 -7.98 -0.63
CA TYR A 126 -5.69 -8.73 -1.48
C TYR A 126 -5.02 -9.88 -0.72
N SER A 127 -4.99 -11.08 -1.30
CA SER A 127 -4.16 -12.21 -0.86
C SER A 127 -3.30 -12.68 -2.03
N PRO A 128 -1.96 -12.72 -1.91
CA PRO A 128 -1.10 -13.16 -3.02
C PRO A 128 -1.45 -14.56 -3.55
N SER A 129 -1.89 -15.46 -2.67
CA SER A 129 -2.21 -16.85 -3.02
C SER A 129 -3.43 -17.03 -3.92
N SER A 130 -4.31 -16.02 -4.06
CA SER A 130 -5.51 -16.14 -4.90
C SER A 130 -5.26 -15.88 -6.39
N HIS A 131 -4.06 -15.41 -6.78
CA HIS A 131 -3.71 -15.15 -8.19
C HIS A 131 -2.96 -16.30 -8.87
N ASP A 132 -2.27 -17.16 -8.12
CA ASP A 132 -1.49 -18.25 -8.72
C ASP A 132 -2.35 -19.44 -9.16
N GLU A 133 -3.43 -19.79 -8.46
CA GLU A 133 -4.28 -20.92 -8.87
C GLU A 133 -5.08 -20.64 -10.16
N ALA A 134 -5.51 -19.39 -10.38
CA ALA A 134 -6.33 -19.06 -11.54
C ALA A 134 -5.57 -19.02 -12.89
N GLN A 135 -4.23 -18.90 -12.88
CA GLN A 135 -3.41 -18.94 -14.10
C GLN A 135 -2.85 -20.32 -14.41
N PHE A 136 -2.61 -21.17 -13.40
CA PHE A 136 -2.00 -22.49 -13.61
C PHE A 136 -2.92 -23.52 -14.30
N ASP A 137 -4.24 -23.39 -14.19
CA ASP A 137 -5.19 -24.34 -14.81
C ASP A 137 -5.32 -24.16 -16.34
N SER A 138 -4.99 -22.97 -16.85
CA SER A 138 -5.10 -22.66 -18.29
C SER A 138 -3.91 -23.15 -19.14
N LEU A 139 -2.78 -23.50 -18.52
CA LEU A 139 -1.54 -23.87 -19.20
C LEU A 139 -1.23 -25.39 -19.14
N GLN A 140 -1.99 -26.17 -18.37
CA GLN A 140 -1.79 -27.62 -18.26
C GLN A 140 -2.47 -28.43 -19.37
N SER A 141 -3.34 -27.84 -20.20
CA SER A 141 -3.97 -28.54 -21.33
C SER A 141 -3.10 -28.58 -22.61
N SER A 142 -1.94 -27.92 -22.62
CA SER A 142 -1.06 -27.90 -23.80
C SER A 142 0.43 -27.79 -23.47
N SER A 143 1.03 -28.83 -22.88
CA SER A 143 2.37 -29.34 -23.27
C SER A 143 2.86 -30.46 -22.33
N ALA A 144 2.52 -31.70 -22.68
CA ALA A 144 3.20 -32.86 -22.13
C ALA A 144 4.59 -32.99 -22.77
N SER A 145 5.60 -32.24 -22.30
CA SER A 145 7.04 -32.49 -22.56
C SER A 145 8.05 -31.63 -21.75
N ALA A 146 7.62 -30.88 -20.72
CA ALA A 146 8.55 -30.12 -19.86
C ALA A 146 8.50 -30.51 -18.37
N SER A 147 7.84 -31.62 -18.03
CA SER A 147 7.57 -32.02 -16.64
C SER A 147 8.76 -32.55 -15.84
N SER A 148 9.98 -32.55 -16.39
CA SER A 148 11.15 -33.13 -15.71
C SER A 148 12.00 -32.12 -14.91
N VAL A 149 11.70 -30.82 -14.95
CA VAL A 149 12.53 -29.78 -14.29
C VAL A 149 11.84 -29.01 -13.17
N ILE A 150 10.53 -29.17 -12.96
CA ILE A 150 9.77 -28.38 -11.95
C ILE A 150 9.33 -29.23 -10.74
N SER A 151 9.47 -30.56 -10.77
CA SER A 151 9.07 -31.43 -9.66
C SER A 151 10.02 -31.44 -8.45
N LEU A 152 11.11 -30.66 -8.47
CA LEU A 152 12.08 -30.58 -7.36
C LEU A 152 11.88 -29.35 -6.44
N ALA A 153 10.87 -28.52 -6.69
CA ALA A 153 10.61 -27.31 -5.90
C ALA A 153 9.61 -27.54 -4.73
N SER A 154 8.94 -28.69 -4.67
CA SER A 154 7.94 -29.00 -3.63
C SER A 154 8.53 -29.63 -2.36
N SER A 155 9.85 -29.81 -2.30
CA SER A 155 10.57 -30.23 -1.08
C SER A 155 11.18 -28.99 -0.41
N THR A 156 10.35 -28.26 0.34
CA THR A 156 10.63 -26.94 0.94
C THR A 156 11.65 -26.93 2.09
N SER A 157 12.51 -27.94 2.20
CA SER A 157 13.60 -27.95 3.20
C SER A 157 14.97 -27.59 2.62
N SER A 158 15.14 -27.57 1.29
CA SER A 158 16.45 -27.39 0.66
C SER A 158 16.68 -26.03 -0.01
N ILE A 159 15.63 -25.20 -0.17
CA ILE A 159 15.79 -23.83 -0.70
C ILE A 159 16.42 -22.90 0.35
N ALA A 160 16.21 -23.19 1.65
CA ALA A 160 16.90 -22.50 2.74
C ALA A 160 18.44 -22.63 2.64
N SER A 161 18.94 -23.74 2.08
CA SER A 161 20.37 -24.01 1.92
C SER A 161 20.99 -23.42 0.64
N ILE A 162 20.16 -22.99 -0.33
CA ILE A 162 20.66 -22.28 -1.52
C ILE A 162 20.77 -20.77 -1.24
N SER A 163 19.90 -20.23 -0.37
CA SER A 163 20.03 -18.86 0.13
C SER A 163 21.33 -18.64 0.92
N SER A 164 21.91 -19.67 1.52
CA SER A 164 23.16 -19.56 2.28
C SER A 164 24.44 -19.62 1.43
N ILE A 165 24.33 -19.83 0.12
CA ILE A 165 25.48 -19.88 -0.81
C ILE A 165 25.57 -18.60 -1.66
N ALA A 166 24.54 -17.75 -1.62
CA ALA A 166 24.56 -16.44 -2.27
C ALA A 166 25.27 -15.41 -1.38
N SER A 167 26.48 -15.04 -1.80
CA SER A 167 27.21 -13.79 -1.52
C SER A 167 27.93 -13.62 -0.17
N THR A 168 29.16 -14.13 -0.12
CA THR A 168 30.25 -13.62 0.75
C THR A 168 30.84 -12.28 0.25
N SER A 169 30.06 -11.48 -0.47
CA SER A 169 30.43 -10.12 -0.87
C SER A 169 29.29 -9.18 -0.47
N PRO A 170 29.56 -8.10 0.27
CA PRO A 170 28.52 -7.13 0.60
C PRO A 170 28.01 -6.54 -0.71
N ASN A 171 26.78 -6.89 -1.09
CA ASN A 171 26.15 -6.35 -2.29
C ASN A 171 25.67 -4.92 -1.98
N VAL A 172 26.61 -3.97 -2.01
CA VAL A 172 26.34 -2.56 -1.74
C VAL A 172 25.60 -1.96 -2.94
N LEU A 173 24.27 -1.93 -2.86
CA LEU A 173 23.43 -1.30 -3.87
C LEU A 173 23.35 0.22 -3.64
N PRO A 174 23.35 1.04 -4.71
CA PRO A 174 23.19 2.48 -4.56
C PRO A 174 21.72 2.87 -4.34
N LEU A 175 21.45 3.77 -3.39
CA LEU A 175 20.18 4.48 -3.34
C LEU A 175 20.17 5.56 -4.42
N LEU A 176 19.20 5.48 -5.33
CA LEU A 176 19.02 6.41 -6.43
C LEU A 176 17.89 7.39 -6.10
N LEU A 177 18.25 8.65 -5.92
CA LEU A 177 17.31 9.73 -5.64
C LEU A 177 17.32 10.70 -6.81
N SER A 178 16.14 11.18 -7.19
CA SER A 178 16.04 12.20 -8.22
C SER A 178 14.89 13.17 -7.97
N ALA A 179 15.05 14.40 -8.45
CA ALA A 179 14.04 15.45 -8.34
C ALA A 179 14.10 16.40 -9.55
N SER A 180 13.09 17.26 -9.68
CA SER A 180 13.04 18.32 -10.70
C SER A 180 13.95 19.51 -10.40
N SER A 181 14.40 19.65 -9.14
CA SER A 181 15.33 20.70 -8.70
C SER A 181 16.21 20.20 -7.57
N GLU A 182 17.40 20.79 -7.40
CA GLU A 182 18.30 20.47 -6.29
C GLU A 182 17.63 20.74 -4.92
N LYS A 183 16.87 21.83 -4.80
CA LYS A 183 16.11 22.16 -3.59
C LYS A 183 15.13 21.04 -3.21
N THR A 184 14.40 20.50 -4.18
CA THR A 184 13.48 19.37 -3.95
C THR A 184 14.24 18.09 -3.62
N LEU A 185 15.37 17.82 -4.30
CA LEU A 185 16.20 16.66 -4.01
C LEU A 185 16.72 16.68 -2.57
N ARG A 186 17.20 17.83 -2.08
CA ARG A 186 17.66 17.98 -0.69
C ARG A 186 16.54 17.72 0.32
N LYS A 187 15.32 18.20 0.06
CA LYS A 187 14.14 17.86 0.88
C LYS A 187 13.83 16.36 0.85
N LEU A 188 13.93 15.72 -0.32
CA LEU A 188 13.74 14.29 -0.46
C LEU A 188 14.80 13.50 0.33
N VAL A 189 16.06 13.93 0.29
CA VAL A 189 17.15 13.37 1.08
C VAL A 189 16.86 13.47 2.58
N GLN A 190 16.41 14.63 3.07
CA GLN A 190 15.99 14.79 4.47
C GLN A 190 14.88 13.81 4.86
N HIS A 191 13.91 13.60 3.97
CA HIS A 191 12.83 12.64 4.21
C HIS A 191 13.33 11.19 4.28
N TYR A 192 14.24 10.78 3.40
CA TYR A 192 14.83 9.43 3.46
C TYR A 192 15.71 9.23 4.69
N ILE A 193 16.47 10.24 5.13
CA ILE A 193 17.21 10.16 6.40
C ILE A 193 16.24 9.91 7.56
N ALA A 194 15.16 10.69 7.65
CA ALA A 194 14.15 10.52 8.68
C ALA A 194 13.48 9.14 8.61
N HIS A 195 13.13 8.67 7.40
CA HIS A 195 12.52 7.37 7.20
C HIS A 195 13.42 6.21 7.64
N ILE A 196 14.70 6.21 7.24
CA ILE A 196 15.66 5.17 7.62
C ILE A 196 15.90 5.17 9.13
N ARG A 197 15.97 6.34 9.77
CA ARG A 197 16.11 6.45 11.23
C ARG A 197 14.89 5.94 12.00
N GLN A 198 13.69 6.17 11.47
CA GLN A 198 12.44 5.68 12.07
C GLN A 198 12.24 4.17 11.85
N ASN A 199 12.95 3.57 10.89
CA ASN A 199 12.82 2.17 10.50
C ASN A 199 14.22 1.52 10.38
N PRO A 200 14.90 1.23 11.50
CA PRO A 200 16.26 0.68 11.46
C PRO A 200 16.34 -0.69 10.77
N ASP A 201 15.26 -1.46 10.80
CA ASP A 201 15.15 -2.77 10.15
C ASP A 201 14.82 -2.69 8.64
N VAL A 202 14.93 -1.50 8.03
CA VAL A 202 14.65 -1.33 6.61
C VAL A 202 15.62 -2.17 5.77
N ASP A 203 15.08 -3.02 4.89
CA ASP A 203 15.88 -3.72 3.90
C ASP A 203 16.35 -2.73 2.82
N LEU A 204 17.63 -2.34 2.92
CA LEU A 204 18.25 -1.42 1.99
C LEU A 204 18.30 -1.95 0.56
N ALA A 205 18.34 -3.27 0.35
CA ALA A 205 18.33 -3.83 -1.00
C ALA A 205 16.95 -3.65 -1.64
N SER A 206 15.88 -3.95 -0.91
CA SER A 206 14.50 -3.69 -1.35
C SER A 206 14.23 -2.20 -1.55
N LEU A 207 14.78 -1.34 -0.69
CA LEU A 207 14.68 0.12 -0.84
C LEU A 207 15.40 0.60 -2.10
N ALA A 208 16.65 0.17 -2.32
CA ALA A 208 17.41 0.49 -3.53
C ALA A 208 16.69 0.04 -4.79
N TRP A 209 16.15 -1.19 -4.78
CA TRP A 209 15.35 -1.73 -5.87
C TRP A 209 14.09 -0.90 -6.14
N THR A 210 13.35 -0.52 -5.10
CA THR A 210 12.14 0.29 -5.20
C THR A 210 12.45 1.68 -5.77
N LEU A 211 13.54 2.30 -5.31
CA LEU A 211 14.02 3.58 -5.82
C LEU A 211 14.42 3.50 -7.29
N PHE A 212 15.01 2.39 -7.72
CA PHE A 212 15.44 2.20 -9.10
C PHE A 212 14.28 1.86 -10.04
N LYS A 213 13.39 0.95 -9.65
CA LYS A 213 12.33 0.41 -10.52
C LYS A 213 11.01 1.15 -10.44
N SER A 214 10.64 1.64 -9.27
CA SER A 214 9.28 2.14 -9.00
C SER A 214 9.22 3.65 -8.86
N LYS A 215 10.35 4.37 -8.97
CA LYS A 215 10.40 5.84 -8.94
C LYS A 215 10.86 6.40 -10.28
N SER A 216 10.30 7.55 -10.65
CA SER A 216 10.68 8.27 -11.87
C SER A 216 12.13 8.75 -11.79
N ALA A 217 12.86 8.66 -12.91
CA ALA A 217 14.23 9.15 -13.03
C ALA A 217 14.27 10.58 -13.60
N LEU A 218 14.33 11.58 -12.71
CA LEU A 218 14.33 13.02 -13.05
C LEU A 218 15.74 13.53 -13.38
N ASN A 219 15.85 14.81 -13.75
CA ASN A 219 17.08 15.39 -14.29
C ASN A 219 18.13 15.78 -13.24
N ILE A 220 17.73 16.07 -11.99
CA ILE A 220 18.67 16.24 -10.88
C ILE A 220 18.74 14.92 -10.12
N ARG A 221 19.92 14.30 -10.07
CA ARG A 221 20.12 12.94 -9.56
C ARG A 221 21.21 12.88 -8.51
N LEU A 222 21.03 11.95 -7.58
CA LEU A 222 21.99 11.57 -6.56
C LEU A 222 22.01 10.04 -6.46
N ALA A 223 23.22 9.47 -6.45
CA ALA A 223 23.44 8.05 -6.20
C ALA A 223 24.38 7.92 -5.00
N VAL A 224 23.98 7.17 -3.98
CA VAL A 224 24.77 6.98 -2.75
C VAL A 224 24.89 5.50 -2.44
N PRO A 225 26.09 4.96 -2.19
CA PRO A 225 26.25 3.58 -1.75
C PRO A 225 25.56 3.36 -0.40
N ALA A 226 24.84 2.24 -0.26
CA ALA A 226 24.08 1.94 0.96
C ALA A 226 24.53 0.62 1.60
N PRO A 227 25.72 0.58 2.23
CA PRO A 227 26.21 -0.63 2.88
C PRO A 227 25.51 -0.92 4.21
N SER A 228 25.08 0.12 4.94
CA SER A 228 24.28 0.01 6.16
C SER A 228 23.42 1.27 6.37
N PRO A 229 22.34 1.21 7.19
CA PRO A 229 21.50 2.36 7.51
C PRO A 229 22.29 3.55 8.09
N GLU A 230 23.28 3.29 8.92
CA GLU A 230 24.13 4.31 9.55
C GLU A 230 25.06 4.96 8.53
N ALA A 231 25.72 4.16 7.71
CA ALA A 231 26.65 4.66 6.70
C ALA A 231 25.95 5.47 5.62
N VAL A 232 24.76 5.02 5.17
CA VAL A 232 23.99 5.75 4.15
C VAL A 232 23.45 7.06 4.70
N THR A 233 22.93 7.07 5.93
CA THR A 233 22.43 8.31 6.56
C THR A 233 23.55 9.32 6.80
N ALA A 234 24.70 8.89 7.31
CA ALA A 234 25.87 9.76 7.48
C ALA A 234 26.36 10.36 6.15
N THR A 235 26.36 9.56 5.08
CA THR A 235 26.72 10.04 3.73
C THR A 235 25.71 11.07 3.23
N LEU A 236 24.41 10.80 3.38
CA LEU A 236 23.35 11.73 2.98
C LEU A 236 23.40 13.05 3.77
N GLU A 237 23.72 13.01 5.07
CA GLU A 237 23.90 14.21 5.89
C GLU A 237 25.11 15.03 5.48
N THR A 238 26.22 14.37 5.15
CA THR A 238 27.40 15.04 4.60
C THR A 238 27.06 15.80 3.33
N ILE A 239 26.25 15.20 2.43
CA ILE A 239 25.78 15.85 1.20
C ILE A 239 24.85 17.02 1.50
N LEU A 240 23.97 16.90 2.50
CA LEU A 240 23.09 18.01 2.90
C LEU A 240 23.86 19.21 3.44
N GLY A 241 24.99 18.99 4.12
CA GLY A 241 25.86 20.03 4.64
C GLY A 241 26.64 20.81 3.58
N GLN A 242 26.78 20.27 2.36
CA GLN A 242 27.46 20.95 1.26
C GLN A 242 26.59 22.07 0.67
N PRO A 243 27.16 23.23 0.29
CA PRO A 243 26.42 24.30 -0.35
C PRO A 243 25.82 23.86 -1.69
N SER A 244 24.75 24.53 -2.12
CA SER A 244 24.13 24.25 -3.41
C SER A 244 25.08 24.63 -4.55
N GLY A 245 25.17 23.77 -5.57
CA GLY A 245 26.10 23.96 -6.69
C GLY A 245 27.58 23.75 -6.35
N ASP A 246 27.90 23.14 -5.20
CA ASP A 246 29.28 22.74 -4.89
C ASP A 246 29.79 21.79 -5.99
N ALA A 247 30.93 22.12 -6.60
CA ALA A 247 31.56 21.32 -7.64
C ALA A 247 31.97 19.92 -7.16
N LYS A 248 32.13 19.75 -5.83
CA LYS A 248 32.41 18.45 -5.20
C LYS A 248 31.13 17.69 -4.81
N SER A 249 29.95 18.28 -5.02
CA SER A 249 28.70 17.60 -4.71
C SER A 249 28.47 16.39 -5.63
N PRO A 250 28.05 15.24 -5.08
CA PRO A 250 27.64 14.11 -5.91
C PRO A 250 26.29 14.33 -6.60
N ILE A 251 25.62 15.46 -6.35
CA ILE A 251 24.39 15.83 -7.04
C ILE A 251 24.72 16.26 -8.45
N THR A 252 24.16 15.56 -9.43
CA THR A 252 24.43 15.80 -10.86
C THR A 252 23.16 16.19 -11.59
N ARG A 253 23.31 17.08 -12.58
CA ARG A 253 22.28 17.35 -13.57
C ARG A 253 22.55 16.52 -14.82
N VAL A 254 21.65 15.59 -15.13
CA VAL A 254 21.75 14.74 -16.31
C VAL A 254 20.99 15.37 -17.47
N THR A 255 21.68 15.53 -18.60
CA THR A 255 21.08 15.82 -19.90
C THR A 255 20.74 14.51 -20.62
N SER A 256 19.69 14.50 -21.43
CA SER A 256 19.05 13.29 -21.99
C SER A 256 19.92 12.44 -22.93
N GLN A 257 21.15 12.84 -23.23
CA GLN A 257 22.03 12.06 -24.10
C GLN A 257 22.77 10.98 -23.31
N GLN A 258 22.48 9.72 -23.63
CA GLN A 258 23.34 8.60 -23.24
C GLN A 258 24.70 8.76 -23.90
N LYS A 259 25.76 8.77 -23.09
CA LYS A 259 27.14 8.80 -23.58
C LYS A 259 27.64 7.36 -23.78
N PRO A 260 28.42 7.09 -24.84
CA PRO A 260 29.03 5.77 -25.01
C PRO A 260 29.96 5.45 -23.84
N LEU A 261 29.92 4.20 -23.38
CA LEU A 261 30.78 3.70 -22.33
C LEU A 261 32.09 3.17 -22.93
N MET A 262 33.23 3.66 -22.47
CA MET A 262 34.56 3.12 -22.80
C MET A 262 35.11 2.39 -21.57
N ALA A 263 35.29 1.08 -21.68
CA ALA A 263 35.93 0.29 -20.64
C ALA A 263 37.45 0.40 -20.75
N VAL A 264 38.12 0.80 -19.66
CA VAL A 264 39.59 0.91 -19.58
C VAL A 264 40.08 -0.15 -18.60
N PHE A 265 41.04 -0.96 -19.04
CA PHE A 265 41.62 -2.04 -18.25
C PHE A 265 42.96 -1.60 -17.65
N SER A 266 43.12 -1.77 -16.34
CA SER A 266 44.38 -1.44 -15.66
C SER A 266 45.49 -2.42 -16.03
N GLY A 267 46.70 -1.90 -16.21
CA GLY A 267 47.90 -2.70 -16.43
C GLY A 267 48.52 -3.23 -15.14
N HIS A 268 49.61 -3.98 -15.31
CA HIS A 268 50.42 -4.47 -14.20
C HIS A 268 51.02 -3.30 -13.38
N GLY A 269 50.98 -3.37 -12.04
CA GLY A 269 51.48 -2.31 -11.14
C GLY A 269 50.39 -1.44 -10.49
N ALA A 270 49.11 -1.66 -10.80
CA ALA A 270 47.96 -0.93 -10.24
C ALA A 270 47.19 -1.71 -9.15
N GLN A 271 47.75 -2.82 -8.66
CA GLN A 271 47.17 -3.59 -7.55
C GLN A 271 47.28 -2.84 -6.21
N TRP A 272 46.27 -2.98 -5.35
CA TRP A 272 46.19 -2.41 -3.99
C TRP A 272 46.52 -3.47 -2.94
#